data_AF-A0A3M2J6K5-F1
#
_entry.id   AF-A0A3M2J6K5-F1
#
_cell.length_a   1.000
_cell.length_b   1.000
_cell.length_c   1.000
_cell.angle_alpha   90.00
_cell.angle_beta   90.00
_cell.angle_gamma   90.00
#
_symmetry.space_group_name_H-M   'P 1'
#
loop_
_entity.id
_entity.type
_entity.pdbx_description
1 polymer ?
#
loop_
_entity_poly.entity_id
_entity_poly.type
_entity_poly.pdbx_seq_one_letter_code
_entity_poly.pdbx_strand_id
1 'polypeptide(L)'
;MTAPHVHEGGAMTMSAAQPQGVCATDWGDALSTLVHDRGAALVRYAVEVTGSSREAEDVWQEALVRALARGLRARTAPGPDVETEVRRAIVDAHRGRRTAVAG
;
A
#
# COMPACT_ATOMS: atom_id res chain seq x y z
N MET A 1 -0.39 -19.25 57.90
CA MET A 1 -1.51 -19.44 56.96
C MET A 1 -1.55 -18.22 56.03
N THR A 2 -0.92 -18.32 54.86
CA THR A 2 -1.28 -17.53 53.66
C THR A 2 -0.88 -18.40 52.48
N ALA A 3 -1.88 -19.00 51.84
CA ALA A 3 -1.75 -19.65 50.55
C ALA A 3 -1.99 -18.61 49.43
N PRO A 4 -1.54 -18.88 48.20
CA PRO A 4 -1.26 -17.88 47.18
C PRO A 4 -2.51 -17.58 46.35
N HIS A 5 -2.64 -16.32 45.90
CA HIS A 5 -3.60 -15.98 44.84
C HIS A 5 -2.90 -16.13 43.49
N VAL A 6 -3.09 -17.31 42.90
CA VAL A 6 -2.90 -17.53 41.47
C VAL A 6 -4.05 -16.87 40.71
N HIS A 7 -3.72 -16.11 39.66
CA HIS A 7 -4.60 -15.95 38.51
C HIS A 7 -3.76 -16.02 37.24
N GLU A 8 -3.58 -17.25 36.77
CA GLU A 8 -3.45 -17.53 35.34
C GLU A 8 -4.83 -17.47 34.69
N GLY A 9 -4.89 -17.00 33.44
CA GLY A 9 -6.02 -17.22 32.54
C GLY A 9 -6.74 -15.97 32.10
N GLY A 10 -6.25 -15.33 31.03
CA GLY A 10 -6.93 -14.26 30.33
C GLY A 10 -6.45 -14.18 28.88
N ALA A 11 -6.92 -15.11 28.06
CA ALA A 11 -6.77 -15.06 26.61
C ALA A 11 -7.50 -13.84 26.00
N MET A 12 -7.00 -13.40 24.85
CA MET A 12 -7.59 -12.41 23.93
C MET A 12 -7.57 -10.96 24.46
N THR A 13 -6.86 -10.06 23.79
CA THR A 13 -7.18 -9.70 22.42
C THR A 13 -5.95 -9.67 21.52
N MET A 14 -6.14 -10.09 20.26
CA MET A 14 -5.32 -9.60 19.17
C MET A 14 -5.27 -8.07 19.32
N SER A 15 -4.12 -7.53 19.73
CA SER A 15 -3.84 -6.14 19.48
C SER A 15 -3.88 -6.02 17.97
N ALA A 16 -4.98 -5.47 17.44
CA ALA A 16 -4.99 -4.93 16.11
C ALA A 16 -3.68 -4.15 16.00
N ALA A 17 -2.78 -4.61 15.14
CA ALA A 17 -1.67 -3.80 14.71
C ALA A 17 -2.34 -2.57 14.10
N GLN A 18 -2.48 -1.54 14.93
CA GLN A 18 -2.98 -0.25 14.53
C GLN A 18 -2.08 0.13 13.35
N PRO A 19 -2.66 0.47 12.17
CA PRO A 19 -1.83 0.89 11.06
C PRO A 19 -1.10 2.14 11.53
N GLN A 20 0.18 1.97 11.82
CA GLN A 20 1.07 3.05 12.20
C GLN A 20 0.95 4.05 11.04
N GLY A 21 0.38 5.21 11.33
CA GLY A 21 0.21 6.27 10.34
C GLY A 21 1.60 6.67 9.88
N VAL A 22 1.97 6.18 8.71
CA VAL A 22 3.28 6.37 8.10
C VAL A 22 3.47 7.87 7.84
N CYS A 23 4.47 8.48 8.49
CA CYS A 23 4.85 9.87 8.26
C CYS A 23 5.42 10.02 6.84
N ALA A 24 5.46 11.23 6.27
CA ALA A 24 5.93 11.41 4.89
C ALA A 24 7.33 10.82 4.59
N THR A 25 8.25 10.85 5.57
CA THR A 25 9.57 10.17 5.48
C THR A 25 9.42 8.65 5.52
N ASP A 26 8.68 8.13 6.51
CA ASP A 26 8.40 6.69 6.65
C ASP A 26 7.67 6.14 5.40
N TRP A 27 6.91 6.97 4.69
CA TRP A 27 6.17 6.57 3.50
C TRP A 27 7.08 6.37 2.31
N GLY A 28 8.01 7.30 2.12
CA GLY A 28 9.04 7.16 1.09
C GLY A 28 9.84 5.88 1.31
N ASP A 29 10.23 5.61 2.54
CA ASP A 29 11.02 4.43 2.89
C ASP A 29 10.23 3.12 2.75
N ALA A 30 8.97 3.10 3.18
CA ALA A 30 8.07 1.96 2.99
C ALA A 30 7.80 1.67 1.50
N LEU A 31 7.58 2.71 0.70
CA LEU A 31 7.39 2.59 -0.75
C LEU A 31 8.67 2.10 -1.44
N SER A 32 9.82 2.64 -1.05
CA SER A 32 11.13 2.22 -1.57
C SER A 32 11.40 0.74 -1.29
N THR A 33 11.14 0.31 -0.05
CA THR A 33 11.27 -1.10 0.38
C THR A 33 10.33 -2.00 -0.43
N LEU A 34 9.06 -1.60 -0.58
CA LEU A 34 8.09 -2.36 -1.38
C LEU A 34 8.54 -2.50 -2.84
N VAL A 35 9.02 -1.43 -3.47
CA VAL A 35 9.50 -1.46 -4.85
C VAL A 35 10.70 -2.38 -5.00
N HIS A 36 11.63 -2.34 -4.04
CA HIS A 36 12.78 -3.22 -4.02
C HIS A 36 12.39 -4.70 -3.91
N ASP A 37 11.54 -5.04 -2.93
CA ASP A 37 11.22 -6.43 -2.59
C ASP A 37 10.17 -7.05 -3.52
N ARG A 38 9.23 -6.23 -4.01
CA ARG A 38 8.01 -6.69 -4.69
C ARG A 38 7.77 -6.04 -6.05
N GLY A 39 8.67 -5.18 -6.54
CA GLY A 39 8.49 -4.44 -7.80
C GLY A 39 8.10 -5.32 -8.98
N ALA A 40 8.79 -6.47 -9.16
CA ALA A 40 8.46 -7.41 -10.23
C ALA A 40 7.04 -8.00 -10.11
N ALA A 41 6.56 -8.27 -8.90
CA ALA A 41 5.21 -8.77 -8.69
C ALA A 41 4.15 -7.70 -8.99
N LEU A 42 4.43 -6.44 -8.66
CA LEU A 42 3.54 -5.31 -8.94
C LEU A 42 3.50 -4.96 -10.44
N VAL A 43 4.61 -5.11 -11.15
CA VAL A 43 4.63 -5.00 -12.63
C VAL A 43 3.79 -6.11 -13.26
N ARG A 44 3.89 -7.36 -12.78
CA ARG A 44 3.01 -8.45 -13.26
C ARG A 44 1.53 -8.16 -13.00
N TYR A 45 1.20 -7.61 -11.84
CA TYR A 45 -0.16 -7.16 -11.55
C TYR A 45 -0.60 -6.06 -12.52
N ALA A 46 0.27 -5.10 -12.86
CA ALA A 46 -0.05 -4.11 -13.88
C ALA A 46 -0.29 -4.76 -15.26
N VAL A 47 0.45 -5.80 -15.64
CA VAL A 47 0.20 -6.58 -16.87
C VAL A 47 -1.17 -7.26 -16.84
N GLU A 48 -1.59 -7.81 -15.70
CA GLU A 48 -2.92 -8.40 -15.55
C GLU A 48 -4.03 -7.36 -15.71
N VAL A 49 -3.81 -6.13 -15.21
CA VAL A 49 -4.76 -5.02 -15.31
C VAL A 49 -4.83 -4.46 -16.73
N THR A 50 -3.70 -4.29 -17.42
CA THR A 50 -3.65 -3.66 -18.75
C THR A 50 -3.81 -4.65 -19.90
N GLY A 51 -3.50 -5.94 -19.68
CA GLY A 51 -3.36 -6.94 -20.75
C GLY A 51 -2.15 -6.72 -21.67
N SER A 52 -1.25 -5.78 -21.35
CA SER A 52 -0.13 -5.38 -22.21
C SER A 52 1.10 -5.02 -21.37
N SER A 53 2.23 -5.69 -21.63
CA SER A 53 3.50 -5.38 -20.96
C SER A 53 3.96 -3.95 -21.19
N ARG A 54 3.81 -3.45 -22.42
CA ARG A 54 4.18 -2.07 -22.78
C ARG A 54 3.34 -1.05 -22.02
N GLU A 55 2.03 -1.27 -21.91
CA GLU A 55 1.16 -0.34 -21.17
C GLU A 55 1.35 -0.48 -19.65
N ALA A 56 1.67 -1.68 -19.18
CA ALA A 56 1.89 -1.95 -17.77
C ALA A 56 3.06 -1.15 -17.19
N GLU A 57 4.17 -1.02 -17.93
CA GLU A 57 5.32 -0.21 -17.48
C GLU A 57 4.94 1.26 -17.28
N ASP A 58 4.24 1.85 -18.25
CA ASP A 58 3.74 3.22 -18.14
C ASP A 58 2.80 3.41 -16.94
N VAL A 59 1.83 2.52 -16.79
CA VAL A 59 0.84 2.56 -15.69
C VAL A 59 1.52 2.38 -14.34
N TRP A 60 2.50 1.49 -14.25
CA TRP A 60 3.31 1.26 -13.06
C TRP A 60 4.07 2.52 -12.65
N GLN A 61 4.77 3.16 -13.59
CA GLN A 61 5.53 4.39 -13.32
C GLN A 61 4.61 5.52 -12.86
N GLU A 62 3.46 5.70 -13.52
CA GLU A 62 2.46 6.70 -13.12
C GLU A 62 1.88 6.40 -11.73
N ALA A 63 1.61 5.14 -11.43
CA ALA A 63 1.10 4.71 -10.13
C ALA A 63 2.09 4.99 -9.00
N LEU A 64 3.39 4.76 -9.22
CA LEU A 64 4.42 5.09 -8.23
C LEU A 64 4.45 6.59 -7.91
N VAL A 65 4.38 7.43 -8.94
CA VAL A 65 4.33 8.89 -8.76
C VAL A 65 3.10 9.31 -7.96
N ARG A 66 1.94 8.74 -8.27
CA ARG A 66 0.68 9.00 -7.55
C ARG A 66 0.74 8.53 -6.09
N ALA A 67 1.25 7.33 -5.83
CA ALA A 67 1.39 6.76 -4.49
C ALA A 67 2.35 7.59 -3.62
N LEU A 68 3.49 8.02 -4.17
CA LEU A 68 4.41 8.91 -3.48
C LEU A 68 3.76 10.27 -3.18
N ALA A 69 3.13 10.89 -4.18
CA ALA A 69 2.45 12.17 -4.00
C ALA A 69 1.33 12.11 -2.96
N ARG A 70 0.61 10.97 -2.90
CA ARG A 70 -0.43 10.73 -1.91
C ARG A 70 0.12 10.63 -0.48
N GLY A 71 1.22 9.90 -0.30
CA GLY A 71 1.90 9.77 0.99
C GLY A 71 2.47 11.09 1.51
N LEU A 72 3.10 11.88 0.63
CA LEU A 72 3.59 13.22 0.97
C LEU A 72 2.47 14.18 1.43
N ARG A 73 1.24 13.98 0.94
CA ARG A 73 0.06 14.77 1.32
C ARG A 73 -0.65 14.23 2.56
N ALA A 74 -0.44 12.97 2.92
CA ALA A 74 -1.07 12.32 4.06
C ALA A 74 -0.39 12.75 5.38
N ARG A 75 -0.74 13.93 5.92
CA ARG A 75 -0.06 14.46 7.10
C ARG A 75 -0.61 14.01 8.47
N THR A 76 -1.77 13.34 8.53
CA THR A 76 -2.48 13.22 9.83
C THR A 76 -3.44 12.05 10.01
N ALA A 77 -3.73 11.23 8.99
CA ALA A 77 -4.66 10.11 9.12
C ALA A 77 -3.97 8.78 8.79
N PRO A 78 -4.26 7.68 9.51
CA PRO A 78 -3.81 6.36 9.12
C PRO A 78 -4.33 6.06 7.70
N GLY A 79 -3.40 5.96 6.75
CA GLY A 79 -3.70 5.58 5.38
C GLY A 79 -3.83 4.06 5.23
N PRO A 80 -4.27 3.59 4.05
CA PRO A 80 -4.07 2.19 3.69
C PRO A 80 -2.58 1.83 3.69
N ASP A 81 -2.28 0.54 3.82
CA ASP A 81 -0.92 0.03 3.63
C ASP A 81 -0.36 0.44 2.24
N VAL A 82 0.96 0.62 2.17
CA VAL A 82 1.65 1.13 0.98
C VAL A 82 1.40 0.25 -0.25
N GLU A 83 1.32 -1.06 -0.11
CA GLU A 83 1.03 -1.96 -1.23
C GLU A 83 -0.41 -1.78 -1.73
N THR A 84 -1.35 -1.60 -0.80
CA THR A 84 -2.75 -1.33 -1.14
C THR A 84 -2.90 -0.03 -1.90
N GLU A 85 -2.19 1.02 -1.49
CA GLU A 85 -2.21 2.32 -2.19
C GLU A 85 -1.61 2.20 -3.59
N VAL A 86 -0.51 1.47 -3.76
CA VAL A 86 0.11 1.25 -5.09
C VAL A 86 -0.83 0.46 -6.00
N ARG A 87 -1.44 -0.64 -5.53
CA ARG A 87 -2.41 -1.42 -6.32
C ARG A 87 -3.60 -0.57 -6.74
N ARG A 88 -4.12 0.26 -5.85
CA ARG A 88 -5.18 1.23 -6.18
C ARG A 88 -4.71 2.22 -7.24
N ALA A 89 -3.52 2.81 -7.08
CA ALA A 89 -2.98 3.78 -8.01
C ALA A 89 -2.79 3.21 -9.43
N ILE A 90 -2.42 1.93 -9.56
CA ILE A 90 -2.35 1.19 -10.84
C ILE A 90 -3.72 1.18 -11.54
N VAL A 91 -4.77 0.77 -10.81
CA VAL A 91 -6.14 0.72 -11.36
C VAL A 91 -6.64 2.11 -11.76
N ASP A 92 -6.40 3.12 -10.91
CA ASP A 92 -6.82 4.50 -11.17
C ASP A 92 -6.08 5.11 -12.37
N ALA A 93 -4.79 4.82 -12.55
CA ALA A 93 -4.01 5.27 -13.69
C ALA A 93 -4.51 4.64 -15.01
N HIS A 94 -4.71 3.32 -15.05
CA HIS A 94 -5.25 2.64 -16.23
C HIS A 94 -6.66 3.13 -16.58
N ARG A 95 -7.54 3.31 -15.58
CA ARG A 95 -8.89 3.86 -15.79
C ARG A 95 -8.83 5.28 -16.38
N GLY A 96 -7.99 6.15 -15.83
CA GLY A 96 -7.83 7.52 -16.34
C GLY A 96 -7.40 7.57 -17.80
N ARG A 97 -6.46 6.71 -18.19
CA ARG A 97 -6.01 6.56 -19.58
C ARG A 97 -7.12 6.11 -20.51
N ARG A 98 -7.93 5.13 -20.09
CA ARG A 98 -9.08 4.66 -20.88
C ARG A 98 -10.14 5.73 -21.10
N THR A 99 -10.39 6.58 -20.09
CA THR A 99 -11.35 7.67 -20.24
C THR A 99 -10.86 8.78 -21.15
N ALA A 100 -9.54 9.01 -21.23
CA ALA A 100 -8.96 10.01 -22.12
C ALA A 100 -8.97 9.61 -23.61
N VAL A 101 -9.02 8.31 -23.91
CA VAL A 101 -9.12 7.80 -25.30
C VAL A 101 -10.57 7.76 -25.79
N ALA A 102 -11.55 7.81 -24.88
CA ALA A 102 -12.97 7.68 -25.19
C ALA A 102 -13.71 9.04 -25.32
N GLY A 103 -13.04 10.16 -25.04
CA GLY A 103 -13.58 11.51 -25.17
C GLY A 103 -12.80 12.31 -26.19
#